data_AF-A0A966KDZ8-F1
#
_entry.id   AF-A0A966KDZ8-F1
#
_cell.length_a   1.000
_cell.length_b   1.000
_cell.length_c   1.000
_cell.angle_alpha   90.00
_cell.angle_beta   90.00
_cell.angle_gamma   90.00
#
_symmetry.space_group_name_H-M   'P 1'
#
loop_
_entity.id
_entity.type
_entity.pdbx_description
1 polymer ?
#
loop_
_entity_poly.entity_id
_entity_poly.type
_entity_poly.pdbx_seq_one_letter_code
_entity_poly.pdbx_strand_id
1 'polypeptide(L)'
;MPIYEFVDTETGEEFELFLKISEREEFLKDNPTIKGKMSAPMIVGGVDGLRKVDDGFKEVLQKIGEQNPQSNFGREINSAKTGQQGQVNKAVDKWKKKAAKDKKVYK
;
A
#
# COMPACT_ATOMS: atom_id res chain seq x y z
N MET A 1 -14.10 -7.65 -21.87
CA MET A 1 -15.03 -8.78 -21.64
C MET A 1 -14.55 -9.50 -20.40
N PRO A 2 -15.44 -9.97 -19.52
CA PRO A 2 -15.07 -10.77 -18.35
C PRO A 2 -14.80 -12.24 -18.71
N ILE A 3 -14.02 -12.92 -17.87
CA ILE A 3 -13.86 -14.38 -17.89
C ILE A 3 -14.94 -14.96 -16.96
N TYR A 4 -15.66 -15.97 -17.43
CA TYR A 4 -16.65 -16.69 -16.64
C TYR A 4 -16.23 -18.14 -16.44
N GLU A 5 -16.38 -18.63 -15.21
CA GLU A 5 -16.19 -20.03 -14.85
C GLU A 5 -17.53 -20.78 -14.93
N PHE A 6 -17.53 -21.93 -15.60
CA PHE A 6 -18.67 -22.83 -15.74
C PHE A 6 -18.34 -24.22 -15.22
N VAL A 7 -19.37 -24.95 -14.79
CA VAL A 7 -19.30 -26.36 -14.37
C VAL A 7 -20.36 -27.14 -15.14
N ASP A 8 -19.94 -28.22 -15.79
CA ASP A 8 -20.86 -29.21 -16.33
C ASP A 8 -21.37 -30.12 -15.20
N THR A 9 -22.69 -30.23 -15.06
CA THR A 9 -23.31 -31.06 -14.01
C THR A 9 -23.29 -32.56 -14.30
N GLU A 10 -23.04 -32.98 -15.54
CA GLU A 10 -22.98 -34.40 -15.92
C GLU A 10 -21.58 -34.98 -15.75
N THR A 11 -20.55 -34.24 -16.17
CA THR A 11 -19.15 -34.70 -16.10
C THR A 11 -18.40 -34.16 -14.88
N GLY A 12 -18.89 -33.07 -14.28
CA GLY A 12 -18.19 -32.37 -13.20
C GLY A 12 -16.99 -31.56 -13.68
N GLU A 13 -16.83 -31.37 -15.00
CA GLU A 13 -15.71 -30.62 -15.56
C GLU A 13 -15.92 -29.11 -15.40
N GLU A 14 -14.88 -28.43 -14.92
CA GLU A 14 -14.85 -26.98 -14.76
C GLU A 14 -14.03 -26.35 -15.89
N PHE A 15 -14.55 -25.32 -16.53
CA PHE A 15 -13.86 -24.62 -17.62
C PHE A 15 -14.15 -23.12 -17.64
N GLU A 16 -13.21 -22.36 -18.19
CA GLU A 16 -13.24 -20.90 -18.26
C GLU A 16 -13.52 -20.44 -19.70
N LEU A 17 -14.50 -19.55 -19.88
CA LEU A 17 -14.79 -18.94 -21.18
C LEU A 17 -14.77 -17.41 -21.10
N PHE A 18 -14.19 -16.80 -22.13
CA PHE A 18 -14.16 -15.36 -22.30
C PHE A 18 -15.36 -14.92 -23.15
N LEU A 19 -16.43 -14.44 -22.51
CA LEU A 19 -17.70 -14.14 -23.17
C LEU A 19 -18.19 -12.73 -22.83
N LYS A 20 -19.00 -12.13 -23.70
CA LYS A 20 -19.85 -11.00 -23.30
C LYS A 20 -21.00 -11.50 -22.43
N ILE A 21 -21.60 -10.58 -21.66
CA ILE A 21 -22.74 -10.93 -20.82
C ILE A 21 -23.95 -11.42 -21.64
N SER A 22 -24.15 -10.88 -22.85
CA SER A 22 -25.21 -11.32 -23.78
C SER A 22 -24.99 -12.75 -24.28
N GLU A 23 -23.76 -13.07 -24.69
CA GLU A 23 -23.39 -14.40 -25.19
C GLU A 23 -23.45 -15.46 -24.07
N ARG A 24 -23.17 -15.06 -22.83
CA ARG A 24 -23.36 -15.93 -21.66
C ARG A 24 -24.81 -16.37 -21.50
N GLU A 25 -25.78 -15.46 -21.64
CA GLU A 25 -27.21 -15.82 -21.50
C GLU A 25 -27.68 -16.78 -22.59
N GLU A 26 -27.17 -16.63 -23.82
CA GLU A 26 -27.44 -17.55 -24.93
C GLU A 26 -26.80 -18.92 -24.66
N PHE A 27 -25.53 -18.94 -24.26
CA PHE A 27 -24.80 -20.18 -23.96
C PHE A 27 -25.44 -21.03 -22.86
N LEU A 28 -26.00 -20.42 -21.81
CA LEU A 28 -26.74 -21.13 -20.76
C LEU A 28 -28.11 -21.64 -21.22
N LYS A 29 -28.74 -21.01 -22.22
CA LYS A 29 -30.01 -21.50 -22.79
C LYS A 29 -29.79 -22.72 -23.69
N ASP A 30 -28.72 -22.68 -24.50
CA ASP A 30 -28.38 -23.76 -25.41
C ASP A 30 -27.81 -24.99 -24.68
N ASN A 31 -27.22 -24.82 -23.49
CA ASN A 31 -26.61 -25.91 -22.72
C ASN A 31 -27.17 -26.00 -21.30
N PRO A 32 -28.35 -26.63 -21.11
CA PRO A 32 -29.05 -26.68 -19.81
C PRO A 32 -28.31 -27.50 -18.73
N THR A 33 -27.31 -28.30 -19.10
CA THR A 33 -26.46 -29.09 -18.19
C THR A 33 -25.33 -28.27 -17.56
N ILE A 34 -25.06 -27.07 -18.08
CA ILE A 34 -23.95 -26.22 -17.66
C ILE A 34 -24.46 -25.16 -16.67
N LYS A 35 -23.78 -25.05 -15.53
CA LYS A 35 -24.08 -24.04 -14.49
C LYS A 35 -22.93 -23.07 -14.32
N GLY A 36 -23.24 -21.80 -14.10
CA GLY A 36 -22.22 -20.80 -13.75
C GLY A 36 -21.66 -21.08 -12.35
N LYS A 37 -20.33 -21.15 -12.22
CA LYS A 37 -19.68 -21.23 -10.91
C LYS A 37 -19.68 -19.85 -10.29
N MET A 38 -20.37 -19.69 -9.16
CA MET A 38 -20.30 -18.45 -8.39
C MET A 38 -19.05 -18.53 -7.52
N SER A 39 -17.92 -18.02 -8.04
CA SER A 39 -16.70 -17.89 -7.26
C SER A 39 -16.92 -16.88 -6.13
N ALA A 40 -16.35 -17.15 -4.96
CA ALA A 40 -16.45 -16.25 -3.81
C ALA A 40 -15.81 -14.90 -4.16
N PRO A 41 -16.43 -13.75 -3.78
CA PRO A 41 -15.84 -12.46 -4.08
C PRO A 41 -14.48 -12.35 -3.40
N MET A 42 -13.42 -12.06 -4.18
CA MET A 42 -12.15 -11.65 -3.60
C MET A 42 -12.36 -10.33 -2.85
N ILE A 43 -12.13 -10.34 -1.54
CA ILE A 43 -12.15 -9.12 -0.73
C ILE A 43 -10.90 -8.31 -1.08
N VAL A 44 -11.04 -7.33 -1.97
CA VAL A 44 -9.95 -6.41 -2.30
C VAL A 44 -9.92 -5.32 -1.22
N GLY A 45 -8.94 -5.40 -0.32
CA GLY A 45 -8.71 -4.42 0.74
C GLY A 45 -8.15 -3.11 0.20
N GLY A 46 -9.01 -2.28 -0.39
CA GLY A 46 -8.71 -0.88 -0.74
C GLY A 46 -8.27 -0.66 -2.18
N VAL A 47 -9.20 -0.16 -3.01
CA VAL A 47 -8.91 0.58 -4.25
C VAL A 47 -8.65 2.07 -3.99
N ASP A 48 -8.79 2.51 -2.75
CA ASP A 48 -8.53 3.89 -2.32
C ASP A 48 -7.02 4.04 -2.14
N GLY A 49 -6.32 4.27 -3.26
CA GLY A 49 -4.89 4.53 -3.28
C GLY A 49 -4.53 5.68 -2.35
N LEU A 50 -3.34 5.61 -1.73
CA LEU A 50 -2.79 6.59 -0.77
C LEU A 50 -3.36 7.99 -0.99
N ARG A 51 -4.40 8.36 -0.23
CA ARG A 51 -4.98 9.70 -0.32
C ARG A 51 -3.87 10.69 -0.03
N LYS A 52 -3.60 11.57 -1.00
CA LYS A 52 -2.69 12.69 -0.76
C LYS A 52 -3.24 13.47 0.41
N VAL A 53 -2.39 13.60 1.42
CA VAL A 53 -2.61 14.47 2.55
C VAL A 53 -2.90 15.89 2.03
N ASP A 54 -3.88 16.56 2.64
CA ASP A 54 -4.25 17.92 2.27
C ASP A 54 -3.10 18.91 2.52
N ASP A 55 -3.07 19.99 1.76
CA ASP A 55 -1.95 20.94 1.84
C ASP A 55 -1.91 21.71 3.16
N GLY A 56 -3.07 21.94 3.80
CA GLY A 56 -3.14 22.57 5.13
C GLY A 56 -2.49 21.72 6.21
N PHE A 57 -2.77 20.41 6.23
CA PHE A 57 -2.16 19.48 7.16
C PHE A 57 -0.66 19.34 6.90
N LYS A 58 -0.20 19.36 5.64
CA LYS A 58 1.25 19.39 5.34
C LYS A 58 1.95 20.62 5.93
N GLU A 59 1.33 21.80 5.86
CA GLU A 59 1.91 22.99 6.49
C GLU A 59 2.05 22.86 8.01
N VAL A 60 1.05 22.26 8.67
CA VAL A 60 1.12 21.98 10.11
C VAL A 60 2.25 21.00 10.42
N LEU A 61 2.34 19.89 9.68
CA LEU A 61 3.43 18.91 9.85
C LEU A 61 4.80 19.54 9.62
N GLN A 62 4.91 20.44 8.63
CA GLN A 62 6.14 21.17 8.36
C GLN A 62 6.51 22.10 9.52
N LYS A 63 5.57 22.89 10.05
CA LYS A 63 5.81 23.77 11.22
C LYS A 63 6.25 22.97 12.44
N ILE A 64 5.61 21.83 12.72
CA ILE A 64 5.98 20.94 13.83
C ILE A 64 7.39 20.38 13.62
N GLY A 65 7.72 19.97 12.39
CA GLY A 65 9.04 19.47 12.04
C GLY A 65 10.14 20.52 12.19
N GLU A 66 9.89 21.75 11.73
CA GLU A 66 10.81 22.89 11.84
C GLU A 66 11.06 23.31 13.30
N GLN A 67 10.03 23.26 14.15
CA GLN A 67 10.17 23.51 15.59
C GLN A 67 10.94 22.40 16.31
N ASN A 68 10.86 21.15 15.82
CA ASN A 68 11.46 19.98 16.44
C ASN A 68 12.46 19.25 15.51
N PRO A 69 13.53 19.91 15.05
CA PRO A 69 14.40 19.39 13.99
C PRO A 69 15.24 18.18 14.39
N GLN A 70 15.46 17.96 15.69
CA GLN A 70 16.23 16.83 16.21
C GLN A 70 15.37 15.60 16.54
N SER A 71 14.05 15.72 16.48
CA SER A 71 13.12 14.60 16.66
C SER A 71 13.16 13.65 15.45
N ASN A 72 12.77 12.39 15.63
CA ASN A 72 12.72 11.43 14.53
C ASN A 72 11.81 11.93 13.39
N PHE A 73 10.64 12.45 13.77
CA PHE A 73 9.66 13.05 12.86
C PHE A 73 10.19 14.30 12.14
N GLY A 74 10.79 15.24 12.89
CA GLY A 74 11.34 16.47 12.30
C GLY A 74 12.50 16.18 11.34
N ARG A 75 13.30 15.15 11.59
CA ARG A 75 14.35 14.70 10.65
C ARG A 75 13.75 14.12 9.37
N GLU A 76 12.65 13.37 9.46
CA GLU A 76 11.98 12.79 8.30
C GLU A 76 11.36 13.87 7.41
N ILE A 77 10.58 14.78 8.00
CA ILE A 77 9.91 15.88 7.29
C ILE A 77 10.91 16.89 6.69
N ASN A 78 12.01 17.19 7.39
CA ASN A 78 13.00 18.18 6.93
C ASN A 78 14.20 17.58 6.18
N SER A 79 14.27 16.26 6.00
CA SER A 79 15.40 15.56 5.37
C SER A 79 15.77 16.11 3.99
N ALA A 80 14.81 16.68 3.26
CA ALA A 80 14.98 17.21 1.91
C ALA A 80 15.39 18.70 1.84
N LYS A 81 15.28 19.48 2.92
CA LYS A 81 15.22 20.95 2.79
C LYS A 81 16.55 21.69 2.85
N THR A 82 17.60 21.19 3.50
CA THR A 82 18.86 21.98 3.59
C THR A 82 20.08 21.12 3.88
N GLY A 83 21.10 21.18 3.01
CA GLY A 83 22.40 20.52 3.23
C GLY A 83 23.11 20.93 4.53
N GLN A 84 22.77 22.08 5.09
CA GLN A 84 23.25 22.57 6.39
C GLN A 84 22.67 21.74 7.55
N GLN A 85 21.36 21.45 7.55
CA GLN A 85 20.72 20.65 8.59
C GLN A 85 21.26 19.21 8.61
N GLY A 86 21.59 18.65 7.44
CA GLY A 86 22.25 17.36 7.32
C GLY A 86 23.62 17.32 7.99
N GLN A 87 24.42 18.39 7.88
CA GLN A 87 25.72 18.49 8.55
C GLN A 87 25.57 18.61 10.07
N VAL A 88 24.61 19.40 10.54
CA VAL A 88 24.27 19.52 11.97
C VAL A 88 23.86 18.17 12.55
N ASN A 89 22.97 17.44 11.86
CA ASN A 89 22.53 16.11 12.30
C ASN A 89 23.70 15.11 12.36
N LYS A 90 24.60 15.12 11.36
CA LYS A 90 25.82 14.30 11.37
C LYS A 90 26.73 14.62 12.56
N ALA A 91 26.90 15.89 12.90
CA ALA A 91 27.69 16.31 14.05
C ALA A 91 27.05 15.81 15.37
N VAL A 92 25.74 16.02 15.54
CA VAL A 92 24.98 15.56 16.71
C VAL A 92 25.09 14.04 16.87
N ASP A 93 24.94 13.28 15.79
CA ASP A 93 25.00 11.81 15.85
C ASP A 93 26.43 11.32 16.19
N LYS A 94 27.46 12.01 15.69
CA LYS A 94 28.86 11.73 16.08
C LYS A 94 29.07 11.93 17.58
N TRP A 95 28.52 13.00 18.15
CA TRP A 95 28.67 13.33 19.57
C TRP A 95 27.89 12.35 20.44
N LYS A 96 26.67 11.98 20.05
CA LYS A 96 25.87 10.94 20.72
C LYS A 96 26.60 9.60 20.76
N LYS A 97 27.23 9.19 19.65
CA LYS A 97 28.04 7.95 19.59
C LYS A 97 29.24 8.00 20.52
N LYS A 98 29.94 9.15 20.59
CA LYS A 98 31.08 9.34 21.49
C LYS A 98 30.65 9.24 22.95
N ALA A 99 29.60 9.97 23.34
CA ALA A 99 29.05 9.93 24.70
C ALA A 99 28.58 8.52 25.12
N ALA A 100 27.96 7.76 24.20
CA ALA A 100 27.56 6.38 24.46
C ALA A 100 28.77 5.44 24.66
N LYS A 101 29.87 5.67 23.93
CA LYS A 101 31.12 4.94 24.09
C LYS A 101 31.76 5.26 25.44
N ASP A 102 31.86 6.54 25.79
CA ASP A 102 32.42 6.98 27.06
C ASP A 102 31.60 6.41 28.24
N LYS A 103 30.28 6.45 28.17
CA LYS A 103 29.40 5.87 29.21
C LYS A 103 29.55 4.35 29.38
N LYS A 104 29.99 3.62 28.35
CA LYS A 104 30.34 2.19 28.43
C LYS A 104 31.73 1.93 29.03
N VAL A 105 32.62 2.91 29.00
CA VAL A 105 33.98 2.78 29.57
C VAL A 105 33.98 3.00 31.08
N TYR A 106 33.04 3.79 31.60
CA TYR A 106 32.89 4.08 33.03
C TYR A 106 31.82 3.23 33.75
N LYS A 107 31.40 2.11 33.15
CA LYS A 107 30.41 1.19 33.69
C LYS A 107 30.95 -0.23 33.65
#